data_AF-A0A1X7ETL3-F1
#
_entry.id   AF-A0A1X7ETL3-F1
#
_cell.length_a   1.000
_cell.length_b   1.000
_cell.length_c   1.000
_cell.angle_alpha   90.00
_cell.angle_beta   90.00
_cell.angle_gamma   90.00
#
_symmetry.space_group_name_H-M   'P 1'
#
loop_
_entity.id
_entity.type
_entity.pdbx_description
1 polymer ?
#
loop_
_entity_poly.entity_id
_entity_poly.type
_entity_poly.pdbx_seq_one_letter_code
_entity_poly.pdbx_strand_id
1 'polypeptide(L)'
;MFLAAIGLLLVLIALSILGERTLALFGGDRILAARFYKMLYVALGAGMLSCVLPSLVTGFATQLRALIVRARTSGVWTDALLSDRMLEQAHTVSLVLAFLTAVAGVVAAVLVWCDVMWPSEP
;
A
#
# COMPACT_ATOMS: atom_id res chain seq x y z
N MET A 1 7.32 -9.82 4.40
CA MET A 1 6.52 -8.75 3.78
C MET A 1 5.03 -8.86 4.13
N PHE A 2 4.34 -9.95 3.83
CA PHE A 2 2.93 -10.13 4.23
C PHE A 2 2.68 -10.01 5.75
N LEU A 3 3.57 -10.54 6.59
CA LEU A 3 3.45 -10.42 8.05
C LEU A 3 3.46 -8.95 8.53
N ALA A 4 4.29 -8.11 7.90
CA ALA A 4 4.36 -6.67 8.21
C ALA A 4 3.08 -5.94 7.77
N ALA A 5 2.51 -6.32 6.62
CA ALA A 5 1.24 -5.78 6.15
C ALA A 5 0.07 -6.20 7.05
N ILE A 6 0.03 -7.46 7.50
CA ILE A 6 -0.95 -7.94 8.47
C ILE A 6 -0.80 -7.22 9.80
N GLY A 7 0.44 -7.00 10.27
CA GLY A 7 0.72 -6.20 11.45
C GLY A 7 0.18 -4.76 11.32
N LEU A 8 0.44 -4.10 10.19
CA LEU A 8 -0.09 -2.77 9.90
C LEU A 8 -1.62 -2.74 9.86
N LEU A 9 -2.26 -3.76 9.28
CA LEU A 9 -3.71 -3.92 9.28
C LEU A 9 -4.26 -4.03 10.71
N LEU A 10 -3.64 -4.85 11.56
CA LEU A 10 -4.04 -5.00 12.96
C LEU A 10 -3.88 -3.70 13.74
N VAL A 11 -2.81 -2.93 13.47
CA VAL A 11 -2.62 -1.59 14.06
C VAL A 11 -3.72 -0.66 13.62
N LEU A 12 -4.07 -0.63 12.33
CA LEU A 12 -5.18 0.17 11.80
C LEU A 12 -6.52 -0.21 12.45
N ILE A 13 -6.80 -1.49 12.62
CA ILE A 13 -8.02 -1.98 13.29
C ILE A 13 -8.02 -1.59 14.77
N ALA A 14 -6.90 -1.74 15.48
CA ALA A 14 -6.81 -1.32 16.88
C ALA A 14 -7.05 0.19 17.02
N LEU A 15 -6.51 0.97 16.08
CA LEU A 15 -6.71 2.41 15.98
C LEU A 15 -8.17 2.80 15.70
N SER A 16 -8.89 2.04 14.88
CA SER A 16 -10.32 2.28 14.60
C SER A 16 -11.16 2.16 15.87
N ILE A 17 -10.83 1.18 16.71
CA ILE A 17 -11.52 0.91 17.96
C ILE A 17 -11.14 1.93 19.05
N LEU A 18 -9.90 2.43 19.04
CA LEU A 18 -9.41 3.38 20.05
C LEU A 18 -9.87 4.83 19.82
N GLY A 19 -10.26 5.18 18.59
CA GLY A 19 -10.60 6.56 18.19
C GLY A 19 -11.56 7.26 19.15
N GLU A 20 -12.63 6.59 19.58
CA GLU A 20 -13.63 7.18 20.49
C GLU A 20 -13.12 7.36 21.93
N ARG A 21 -12.18 6.52 22.41
CA ARG A 21 -11.69 6.56 23.80
C ARG A 21 -10.53 7.52 24.03
N THR A 22 -9.87 7.93 22.96
CA THR A 22 -8.66 8.78 23.02
C THR A 22 -8.94 10.27 22.98
N LEU A 23 -10.21 10.69 22.88
CA LEU A 23 -10.60 12.09 22.80
C LEU A 23 -10.07 12.92 23.99
N ALA A 24 -9.94 12.30 25.16
CA ALA A 24 -9.35 12.91 26.36
C ALA A 24 -7.84 13.19 26.23
N LEU A 25 -7.10 12.42 25.41
CA LEU A 25 -5.67 12.64 25.15
C LEU A 25 -5.40 13.88 24.28
N PHE A 26 -6.40 14.33 23.52
CA PHE A 26 -6.34 15.53 22.69
C PHE A 26 -6.96 16.76 23.37
N GLY A 27 -7.15 16.73 24.69
CA GLY A 27 -7.70 17.86 25.44
C GLY A 27 -9.17 18.19 25.12
N GLY A 28 -9.91 17.26 24.51
CA GLY A 28 -11.29 17.47 24.08
C GLY A 28 -11.44 18.04 22.67
N ASP A 29 -10.33 18.36 21.98
CA ASP A 29 -10.37 18.86 20.60
C ASP A 29 -10.62 17.70 19.61
N ARG A 30 -11.88 17.59 19.17
CA ARG A 30 -12.33 16.59 18.20
C ARG A 30 -11.69 16.76 16.83
N ILE A 31 -11.39 17.99 16.43
CA ILE A 31 -10.87 18.31 15.09
C ILE A 31 -9.41 17.87 15.02
N LEU A 32 -8.62 18.19 16.06
CA LEU A 32 -7.22 17.77 16.15
C LEU A 32 -7.10 16.24 16.20
N ALA A 33 -7.92 15.57 17.01
CA ALA A 33 -7.96 14.11 17.08
C ALA A 33 -8.29 13.48 15.71
N ALA A 34 -9.33 13.99 15.03
CA ALA A 34 -9.75 13.48 13.73
C ALA A 34 -8.65 13.64 12.66
N ARG A 35 -7.99 14.79 12.60
CA ARG A 35 -6.86 15.02 11.67
C ARG A 35 -5.69 14.07 11.93
N PHE A 36 -5.32 13.89 13.20
CA PHE A 36 -4.23 12.97 13.57
C PHE A 36 -4.57 11.53 13.16
N TYR A 37 -5.80 11.09 13.42
CA TYR A 37 -6.26 9.77 13.00
C TYR A 37 -6.22 9.59 11.49
N LYS A 38 -6.83 10.50 10.72
CA LYS A 38 -6.83 10.44 9.26
C LYS A 38 -5.40 10.39 8.69
N MET A 39 -4.49 11.22 9.22
CA MET A 39 -3.08 11.21 8.83
C MET A 39 -2.44 9.83 9.09
N LEU A 40 -2.66 9.26 10.28
CA LEU A 40 -2.11 7.97 10.65
C LEU A 40 -2.67 6.84 9.76
N TYR A 41 -3.97 6.88 9.45
CA TYR A 41 -4.61 5.93 8.54
C TYR A 41 -3.99 5.96 7.15
N VAL A 42 -3.79 7.15 6.60
CA VAL A 42 -3.19 7.32 5.27
C VAL A 42 -1.73 6.87 5.26
N ALA A 43 -0.95 7.23 6.28
CA ALA A 43 0.46 6.84 6.40
C ALA A 43 0.62 5.31 6.55
N LEU A 44 -0.14 4.69 7.45
CA LEU A 44 -0.09 3.25 7.69
C LEU A 44 -0.67 2.45 6.52
N GLY A 45 -1.74 2.93 5.90
CA GLY A 45 -2.34 2.32 4.71
C GLY A 45 -1.38 2.33 3.51
N ALA A 46 -0.68 3.44 3.28
CA ALA A 46 0.35 3.52 2.24
C ALA A 46 1.57 2.64 2.55
N GLY A 47 1.99 2.58 3.82
CA GLY A 47 3.03 1.65 4.26
C GLY A 47 2.65 0.18 4.03
N MET A 48 1.39 -0.16 4.29
CA MET A 48 0.85 -1.50 4.06
C MET A 48 0.88 -1.84 2.56
N LEU A 49 0.41 -0.93 1.70
CA LEU A 49 0.46 -1.10 0.25
C LEU A 49 1.90 -1.28 -0.25
N SER A 50 2.83 -0.43 0.18
CA SER A 50 4.25 -0.54 -0.18
C SER A 50 4.84 -1.92 0.15
N CYS A 51 4.41 -2.52 1.26
CA CYS A 51 4.84 -3.87 1.65
C CYS A 51 4.19 -5.01 0.83
N VAL A 52 2.95 -4.83 0.36
CA VAL A 52 2.18 -5.87 -0.34
C VAL A 52 2.38 -5.83 -1.86
N LEU A 53 2.62 -4.65 -2.43
CA LEU A 53 2.80 -4.44 -3.87
C LEU A 53 3.88 -5.36 -4.48
N PRO A 54 5.09 -5.47 -3.91
CA PRO A 54 6.13 -6.35 -4.44
C PRO A 54 5.64 -7.79 -4.60
N SER A 55 5.05 -8.33 -3.54
CA SER A 55 4.52 -9.70 -3.54
C SER A 55 3.36 -9.93 -4.50
N LEU A 56 2.47 -8.93 -4.65
CA LEU A 56 1.37 -9.01 -5.61
C LEU A 56 1.89 -9.04 -7.06
N VAL A 57 2.83 -8.16 -7.39
CA VAL A 57 3.38 -8.05 -8.75
C VAL A 57 4.19 -9.30 -9.12
N THR A 58 5.06 -9.78 -8.22
CA THR A 58 5.83 -11.01 -8.47
C THR A 58 4.93 -12.25 -8.50
N GLY A 59 3.91 -12.30 -7.66
CA GLY A 59 2.93 -13.39 -7.63
C GLY A 59 2.08 -13.44 -8.90
N PHE A 60 1.64 -12.27 -9.38
CA PHE A 60 0.90 -12.17 -10.63
C PHE A 60 1.77 -12.56 -11.84
N ALA A 61 3.02 -12.09 -11.90
CA ALA A 61 3.94 -12.44 -12.98
C ALA A 61 4.21 -13.96 -13.05
N THR A 62 4.39 -14.61 -11.90
CA THR A 62 4.59 -16.07 -11.85
C THR A 62 3.35 -16.86 -12.28
N GLN A 63 2.15 -16.42 -11.87
CA GLN A 63 0.89 -17.01 -12.32
C GLN A 63 0.67 -16.81 -13.82
N LEU A 64 0.97 -15.63 -14.36
CA LEU A 64 0.87 -15.34 -15.78
C LEU A 64 1.80 -16.27 -16.60
N ARG A 65 3.05 -16.43 -16.13
CA ARG A 65 4.03 -17.36 -16.73
C ARG A 65 3.50 -18.79 -16.72
N ALA A 66 2.95 -19.25 -15.60
CA ALA A 66 2.36 -20.59 -15.48
C ALA A 66 1.16 -20.81 -16.43
N LEU A 67 0.33 -19.79 -16.63
CA LEU A 67 -0.85 -19.84 -17.50
C LEU A 67 -0.45 -19.87 -18.98
N ILE A 68 0.56 -19.08 -19.35
CA ILE A 68 1.14 -19.05 -20.69
C ILE A 68 1.79 -20.40 -21.05
N VAL A 69 2.56 -20.99 -20.12
CA VAL A 69 3.16 -22.33 -20.33
C VAL A 69 2.08 -23.39 -20.56
N ARG A 70 0.97 -23.33 -19.80
CA ARG A 70 -0.16 -24.25 -19.97
C ARG A 70 -0.90 -24.06 -21.30
N ALA A 71 -0.96 -22.84 -21.83
CA ALA A 71 -1.67 -22.52 -23.05
C ALA A 71 -0.94 -22.94 -24.35
N ARG A 72 0.33 -23.37 -24.28
CA ARG A 72 1.17 -23.74 -25.45
C ARG A 72 1.12 -22.72 -26.60
N THR A 73 1.01 -21.43 -26.27
CA THR A 73 0.91 -20.35 -27.27
C THR A 73 2.28 -20.05 -27.87
N SER A 74 2.49 -20.38 -29.14
CA SER A 74 3.73 -20.06 -29.86
C SER A 74 3.69 -18.64 -30.44
N GLY A 75 4.60 -17.76 -30.01
CA GLY A 75 4.73 -16.40 -30.54
C GLY A 75 5.92 -15.65 -29.95
N VAL A 76 6.44 -14.65 -30.67
CA VAL A 76 7.60 -13.82 -30.26
C VAL A 76 7.38 -13.14 -28.91
N TRP A 77 6.12 -12.77 -28.63
CA TRP A 77 5.72 -12.19 -27.35
C TRP A 77 5.75 -13.22 -26.21
N THR A 78 5.47 -14.49 -26.50
CA THR A 78 5.49 -15.56 -25.51
C THR A 78 6.92 -15.88 -25.06
N ASP A 79 7.88 -15.90 -25.99
CA ASP A 79 9.30 -16.10 -25.67
C ASP A 79 9.89 -14.92 -24.89
N ALA A 80 9.45 -13.69 -25.19
CA ALA A 80 9.83 -12.51 -24.42
C ALA A 80 9.29 -12.56 -22.97
N LEU A 81 8.03 -12.99 -22.78
CA LEU A 81 7.37 -13.17 -21.48
C LEU A 81 7.92 -14.35 -20.67
N LEU A 82 8.43 -15.39 -21.34
CA LEU A 82 9.04 -16.56 -20.71
C LEU A 82 10.52 -16.35 -20.39
N SER A 83 11.13 -15.26 -20.83
CA SER A 83 12.53 -14.95 -20.53
C SER A 83 12.74 -14.66 -19.04
N ASP A 84 13.84 -15.16 -18.46
CA ASP A 84 14.14 -14.92 -17.04
C ASP A 84 14.36 -13.44 -16.71
N ARG A 85 14.72 -12.63 -17.72
CA ARG A 85 14.81 -11.17 -17.61
C ARG A 85 13.47 -10.51 -17.26
N MET A 86 12.35 -11.11 -17.66
CA MET A 86 11.02 -10.55 -17.42
C MET A 86 10.65 -10.60 -15.93
N LEU A 87 11.13 -11.61 -15.22
CA LEU A 87 10.92 -11.77 -13.78
C LEU A 87 11.82 -10.81 -12.97
N GLU A 88 13.07 -10.59 -13.40
CA GLU A 88 13.96 -9.55 -12.86
C GLU A 88 13.40 -8.14 -13.07
N GLN A 89 12.87 -7.85 -14.26
CA GLN A 89 12.22 -6.58 -14.56
C GLN A 89 10.96 -6.40 -13.72
N ALA A 90 10.12 -7.44 -13.58
CA ALA A 90 8.94 -7.39 -12.72
C ALA A 90 9.30 -7.11 -11.26
N HIS A 91 10.38 -7.72 -10.75
CA HIS A 91 10.86 -7.46 -9.38
C HIS A 91 11.33 -6.00 -9.22
N THR A 92 12.13 -5.50 -10.16
CA THR A 92 12.64 -4.12 -10.16
C THR A 92 11.51 -3.11 -10.23
N VAL A 93 10.55 -3.31 -11.15
CA VAL A 93 9.36 -2.46 -11.28
C VAL A 93 8.55 -2.49 -9.99
N SER A 94 8.39 -3.66 -9.37
CA SER A 94 7.63 -3.79 -8.13
C SER A 94 8.26 -3.04 -6.95
N LEU A 95 9.59 -2.98 -6.87
CA LEU A 95 10.31 -2.20 -5.86
C LEU A 95 10.18 -0.70 -6.11
N VAL A 96 10.30 -0.27 -7.37
CA VAL A 96 10.07 1.14 -7.75
C VAL A 96 8.64 1.56 -7.42
N LEU A 97 7.66 0.72 -7.75
CA LEU A 97 6.26 0.99 -7.47
C LEU A 97 5.98 1.04 -5.96
N ALA A 98 6.59 0.14 -5.17
CA ALA A 98 6.52 0.18 -3.72
C ALA A 98 7.12 1.47 -3.13
N PHE A 99 8.26 1.92 -3.66
CA PHE A 99 8.89 3.18 -3.26
C PHE A 99 8.03 4.40 -3.60
N LEU A 100 7.51 4.48 -4.83
CA LEU A 100 6.61 5.55 -5.24
C LEU A 100 5.34 5.59 -4.39
N THR A 101 4.79 4.42 -4.05
CA THR A 101 3.61 4.34 -3.17
C THR A 101 3.92 4.84 -1.76
N ALA A 102 5.11 4.54 -1.22
CA ALA A 102 5.53 5.07 0.07
C ALA A 102 5.67 6.59 0.04
N VAL A 103 6.32 7.15 -1.00
CA VAL A 103 6.48 8.60 -1.17
C VAL A 103 5.11 9.28 -1.32
N ALA A 104 4.24 8.75 -2.18
CA ALA A 104 2.88 9.26 -2.36
C ALA A 104 2.08 9.20 -1.05
N GLY A 105 2.25 8.15 -0.25
CA GLY A 105 1.68 8.02 1.07
C GLY A 105 2.10 9.10 2.06
N VAL A 106 3.39 9.43 2.09
CA VAL A 106 3.92 10.52 2.93
C VAL A 106 3.34 11.87 2.47
N VAL A 107 3.33 12.13 1.17
CA VAL A 107 2.74 13.36 0.61
C VAL A 107 1.25 13.45 0.96
N ALA A 108 0.49 12.37 0.79
CA ALA A 108 -0.92 12.33 1.14
C ALA A 108 -1.15 12.56 2.64
N ALA A 109 -0.33 11.97 3.52
CA ALA A 109 -0.42 12.19 4.96
C ALA A 109 -0.18 13.67 5.33
N VAL A 110 0.81 14.33 4.70
CA VAL A 110 1.06 15.77 4.88
C VAL A 110 -0.12 16.61 4.36
N LEU A 111 -0.68 16.27 3.20
CA LEU A 111 -1.85 16.98 2.65
C LEU A 111 -3.10 16.81 3.52
N VAL A 112 -3.28 15.66 4.17
CA VAL A 112 -4.36 15.43 5.15
C VAL A 112 -4.10 16.24 6.43
N TRP A 113 -2.85 16.32 6.89
CA TRP A 113 -2.50 17.17 8.03
C TRP A 113 -2.78 18.65 7.76
N CYS A 114 -2.48 19.11 6.55
CA CYS A 114 -2.79 20.46 6.06
C CYS A 114 -4.27 20.65 5.68
N ASP A 115 -5.14 19.65 5.86
CA ASP A 115 -6.58 19.69 5.56
C ASP A 115 -6.95 19.95 4.10
N VAL A 116 -6.02 19.71 3.17
CA VAL A 116 -6.22 19.93 1.73
C VAL A 116 -6.98 18.77 1.09
N MET A 117 -6.64 17.53 1.46
CA MET A 117 -7.12 16.32 0.78
C MET A 117 -8.29 15.63 1.50
N TRP A 118 -8.50 15.91 2.79
CA TRP A 118 -9.60 15.37 3.59
C TRP A 118 -10.01 16.33 4.70
N PRO A 119 -10.69 17.43 4.35
CA PRO A 119 -11.12 18.44 5.31
C PRO A 119 -11.94 17.81 6.44
N SER A 120 -11.73 18.32 7.63
CA SER A 120 -12.56 17.99 8.79
C SER A 120 -13.82 18.84 8.68
N GLU A 121 -15.00 18.23 8.62
CA GLU A 121 -16.26 18.97 8.52
C GLU A 121 -16.35 20.04 9.63
N PRO A 122 -16.97 21.21 9.35
CA PRO A 122 -17.01 22.35 10.25
C PRO A 122 -17.77 22.09 11.56
#